data_AF-A0A419SW24-F1
#
_entry.id   AF-A0A419SW24-F1
#
_cell.length_a   1.000
_cell.length_b   1.000
_cell.length_c   1.000
_cell.angle_alpha   90.00
_cell.angle_beta   90.00
_cell.angle_gamma   90.00
#
_symmetry.space_group_name_H-M   'P 1'
#
loop_
_entity.id
_entity.type
_entity.pdbx_description
1 polymer ?
#
loop_
_entity_poly.entity_id
_entity_poly.type
_entity_poly.pdbx_seq_one_letter_code
_entity_poly.pdbx_strand_id
1 'polypeptide(L)'
;MKTLQDLEKMKEVSNKHFTNQYEYYFECLKDRYRFNKQGGLDTIKSELSKWDKECQLFMINKIVNDLTISGLYFDQDELFHLLDEK
;
A
#
# COMPACT_ATOMS: atom_id res chain seq x y z
N MET A 1 5.68 -14.33 6.96
CA MET A 1 5.09 -12.99 6.81
C MET A 1 6.26 -12.00 6.78
N LYS A 2 6.25 -11.06 5.85
CA LYS A 2 7.21 -9.96 5.82
C LYS A 2 6.89 -8.95 6.93
N THR A 3 7.89 -8.23 7.40
CA THR A 3 7.76 -7.29 8.54
C THR A 3 8.01 -5.85 8.11
N LEU A 4 7.79 -4.89 9.02
CA LEU A 4 8.22 -3.51 8.82
C LEU A 4 9.71 -3.38 8.46
N GLN A 5 10.57 -4.24 9.03
CA GLN A 5 12.00 -4.22 8.70
C GLN A 5 12.25 -4.59 7.23
N ASP A 6 11.48 -5.53 6.68
CA ASP A 6 11.57 -5.90 5.26
C ASP A 6 11.07 -4.76 4.35
N LEU A 7 10.08 -4.01 4.82
CA LEU A 7 9.58 -2.83 4.13
C LEU A 7 10.63 -1.71 4.13
N GLU A 8 11.29 -1.46 5.26
CA GLU A 8 12.36 -0.46 5.38
C GLU A 8 13.57 -0.78 4.50
N LYS A 9 13.97 -2.06 4.41
CA LYS A 9 15.05 -2.50 3.50
C LYS A 9 14.79 -2.16 2.04
N MET A 10 13.53 -2.00 1.62
CA MET A 10 13.21 -1.58 0.24
C MET A 10 13.72 -0.16 -0.07
N LYS A 11 14.00 0.67 0.94
CA LYS A 11 14.58 2.01 0.74
C LYS A 11 16.03 1.96 0.26
N GLU A 12 16.74 0.86 0.52
CA GLU A 12 18.14 0.65 0.14
C GLU A 12 18.28 0.11 -1.29
N VAL A 13 17.18 -0.37 -1.88
CA VAL A 13 17.15 -0.93 -3.23
C VAL A 13 16.81 0.17 -4.22
N SER A 14 17.71 0.45 -5.16
CA SER A 14 17.50 1.47 -6.19
C SER A 14 16.37 1.07 -7.15
N ASN A 15 15.68 2.07 -7.69
CA ASN A 15 14.64 1.89 -8.70
C ASN A 15 14.91 2.84 -9.88
N LYS A 16 14.55 2.44 -11.10
CA LYS A 16 14.84 3.21 -12.32
C LYS A 16 14.03 4.51 -12.41
N HIS A 17 12.82 4.51 -11.85
CA HIS A 17 11.85 5.60 -12.01
C HIS A 17 11.51 6.31 -10.70
N PHE A 18 11.95 5.76 -9.57
CA PHE A 18 11.68 6.24 -8.22
C PHE A 18 12.98 6.29 -7.42
N THR A 19 13.00 7.02 -6.30
CA THR A 19 14.18 7.11 -5.44
C THR A 19 14.63 5.72 -4.99
N ASN A 20 13.68 4.85 -4.68
CA ASN A 20 13.94 3.49 -4.24
C ASN A 20 12.73 2.56 -4.47
N GLN A 21 12.92 1.28 -4.19
CA GLN A 21 11.89 0.26 -4.32
C GLN A 21 10.70 0.51 -3.38
N TYR A 22 10.92 1.14 -2.22
CA TYR A 22 9.86 1.49 -1.28
C TYR A 22 8.87 2.49 -1.91
N GLU A 23 9.36 3.58 -2.50
CA GLU A 23 8.50 4.57 -3.18
C GLU A 23 7.73 3.95 -4.34
N TYR A 24 8.43 3.19 -5.19
CA TYR A 24 7.80 2.47 -6.30
C TYR A 24 6.68 1.54 -5.83
N TYR A 25 6.90 0.83 -4.72
CA TYR A 25 5.93 -0.10 -4.16
C TYR A 25 4.64 0.63 -3.76
N PHE A 26 4.75 1.77 -3.06
CA PHE A 26 3.58 2.54 -2.64
C PHE A 26 2.86 3.22 -3.81
N GLU A 27 3.57 3.72 -4.81
CA GLU A 27 2.92 4.22 -6.03
C GLU A 27 2.16 3.12 -6.77
N CYS A 28 2.71 1.91 -6.87
CA CYS A 28 1.98 0.77 -7.44
C CYS A 28 0.68 0.49 -6.69
N LEU A 29 0.69 0.49 -5.35
CA LEU A 29 -0.52 0.24 -4.56
C LEU A 29 -1.55 1.36 -4.77
N LYS A 30 -1.13 2.62 -4.81
CA LYS A 30 -2.01 3.77 -5.07
C LYS A 30 -2.61 3.72 -6.47
N ASP A 31 -1.82 3.37 -7.48
CA ASP A 31 -2.30 3.23 -8.85
C ASP A 31 -3.31 2.09 -8.99
N ARG A 32 -3.07 0.94 -8.31
CA ARG A 32 -4.06 -0.15 -8.27
C ARG A 32 -5.38 0.32 -7.69
N TYR A 33 -5.36 1.06 -6.58
CA TYR A 33 -6.56 1.63 -5.97
C TYR A 33 -7.28 2.60 -6.93
N ARG A 34 -6.54 3.50 -7.59
CA ARG A 34 -7.10 4.55 -8.45
C ARG A 34 -7.69 4.04 -9.76
N PHE A 35 -7.01 3.13 -10.46
CA PHE A 35 -7.34 2.78 -11.85
C PHE A 35 -8.28 1.59 -12.01
N ASN A 36 -8.46 0.76 -10.98
CA ASN A 36 -9.30 -0.43 -11.06
C ASN A 36 -9.91 -0.72 -9.69
N LYS A 37 -10.98 -0.03 -9.28
CA LYS A 37 -11.50 -0.13 -7.91
C LYS A 37 -11.69 -1.58 -7.44
N GLN A 38 -12.45 -2.41 -8.16
CA GLN A 38 -12.70 -3.79 -7.72
C GLN A 38 -11.44 -4.68 -7.79
N GLY A 39 -10.78 -4.76 -8.96
CA GLY A 39 -9.61 -5.64 -9.12
C GLY A 39 -8.34 -5.13 -8.42
N GLY A 40 -8.29 -3.83 -8.17
CA GLY A 40 -7.24 -3.13 -7.44
C GLY A 40 -7.30 -3.42 -5.95
N LEU A 41 -8.48 -3.40 -5.35
CA LEU A 41 -8.66 -3.77 -3.94
C LEU A 41 -8.28 -5.23 -3.69
N ASP A 42 -8.67 -6.15 -4.57
CA ASP A 42 -8.27 -7.56 -4.48
C ASP A 42 -6.75 -7.71 -4.60
N THR A 43 -6.12 -6.94 -5.48
CA THR A 43 -4.65 -6.92 -5.63
C THR A 43 -3.98 -6.39 -4.36
N ILE A 44 -4.48 -5.28 -3.81
CA ILE A 44 -3.93 -4.68 -2.58
C ILE A 44 -4.10 -5.67 -1.42
N LYS A 45 -5.26 -6.31 -1.27
CA LYS A 45 -5.51 -7.32 -0.25
C LYS A 45 -4.53 -8.50 -0.36
N SER A 46 -4.31 -9.00 -1.58
CA SER A 46 -3.35 -10.07 -1.87
C SER A 46 -1.90 -9.66 -1.58
N GLU A 47 -1.55 -8.40 -1.80
CA GLU A 47 -0.24 -7.89 -1.39
C GLU A 47 -0.12 -7.77 0.12
N LEU A 48 -1.12 -7.20 0.80
CA LEU A 48 -1.15 -7.04 2.26
C LEU A 48 -1.03 -8.38 3.00
N SER A 49 -1.65 -9.45 2.50
CA SER A 49 -1.59 -10.78 3.12
C SER A 49 -0.17 -11.39 3.19
N LYS A 50 0.80 -10.81 2.49
CA LYS A 50 2.22 -11.22 2.55
C LYS A 50 2.95 -10.64 3.76
N TRP A 51 2.37 -9.63 4.43
CA TRP A 51 2.98 -8.83 5.49
C TRP A 51 2.29 -9.04 6.82
N ASP A 52 3.01 -8.88 7.93
CA ASP A 52 2.44 -8.96 9.28
C ASP A 52 1.38 -7.89 9.55
N LYS A 53 0.57 -8.08 10.60
CA LYS A 53 -0.56 -7.19 10.89
C LYS A 53 -0.13 -5.74 11.16
N GLU A 54 1.03 -5.56 11.80
CA GLU A 54 1.61 -4.25 12.05
C GLU A 54 1.97 -3.54 10.73
N CYS A 55 2.63 -4.25 9.82
CA CYS A 55 3.01 -3.74 8.52
C CYS A 55 1.80 -3.51 7.60
N GLN A 56 0.78 -4.39 7.65
CA GLN A 56 -0.49 -4.18 6.96
C GLN A 56 -1.13 -2.84 7.36
N LEU A 57 -1.25 -2.59 8.67
CA LEU A 57 -1.80 -1.35 9.19
C LEU A 57 -0.95 -0.14 8.79
N PHE A 58 0.37 -0.24 8.86
CA PHE A 58 1.28 0.82 8.41
C PHE A 58 1.08 1.16 6.93
N MET A 59 1.02 0.15 6.06
CA MET A 59 0.84 0.36 4.63
C MET A 59 -0.50 1.04 4.30
N ILE A 60 -1.60 0.61 4.92
CA ILE A 60 -2.91 1.26 4.74
C ILE A 60 -2.88 2.70 5.20
N ASN A 61 -2.36 2.98 6.40
CA ASN A 61 -2.26 4.36 6.90
C ASN A 61 -1.42 5.24 5.97
N LYS A 62 -0.32 4.72 5.43
CA LYS A 62 0.49 5.46 4.46
C LYS A 62 -0.28 5.75 3.17
N ILE A 63 -0.99 4.77 2.61
CA ILE A 63 -1.80 4.96 1.39
C ILE A 63 -2.86 6.04 1.63
N VAL A 64 -3.60 5.94 2.74
CA VAL A 64 -4.62 6.92 3.14
C VAL A 64 -4.01 8.32 3.24
N ASN A 65 -2.91 8.48 3.98
CA ASN A 65 -2.24 9.76 4.13
C ASN A 65 -1.75 10.34 2.79
N ASP A 66 -1.13 9.52 1.94
CA ASP A 66 -0.67 9.95 0.62
C ASP A 66 -1.84 10.39 -0.28
N LEU A 67 -2.99 9.70 -0.22
CA LEU A 67 -4.19 10.07 -0.96
C LEU A 67 -4.83 11.36 -0.42
N THR A 68 -4.91 11.52 0.90
CA THR A 68 -5.38 12.75 1.55
C THR A 68 -4.53 13.96 1.13
N ILE A 69 -3.21 13.85 1.17
CA ILE A 69 -2.29 14.92 0.76
C ILE A 69 -2.46 15.27 -0.72
N SER A 70 -2.76 14.27 -1.57
CA SER A 70 -2.99 14.50 -3.00
C SER A 70 -4.29 15.26 -3.31
N GLY A 71 -5.18 15.43 -2.33
CA GLY A 71 -6.48 16.10 -2.51
C GLY A 71 -7.48 15.32 -3.37
N LEU A 72 -7.17 14.06 -3.70
CA LEU A 72 -8.07 13.19 -4.43
C LEU A 72 -9.17 12.67 -3.50
N TYR A 73 -10.39 12.58 -4.02
CA TYR A 73 -11.48 11.91 -3.32
C TYR A 73 -11.25 10.39 -3.32
N PHE A 74 -11.31 9.78 -2.13
CA PHE A 74 -11.24 8.33 -1.95
C PHE A 74 -12.11 7.91 -0.76
N ASP A 75 -12.45 6.62 -0.73
CA ASP A 75 -13.15 6.01 0.39
C ASP A 75 -12.10 5.40 1.34
N GLN A 76 -11.94 6.02 2.50
CA GLN A 76 -11.00 5.55 3.51
C GLN A 76 -11.47 4.23 4.13
N ASP A 77 -12.77 4.05 4.36
CA ASP A 77 -13.31 2.87 5.03
C ASP A 77 -13.09 1.62 4.16
N GLU A 78 -13.20 1.77 2.84
CA GLU A 78 -12.89 0.72 1.86
C GLU A 78 -11.46 0.18 2.00
N LEU A 79 -10.48 1.05 2.26
CA LEU A 79 -9.08 0.67 2.46
C LEU A 79 -8.86 -0.02 3.82
N PHE A 80 -9.52 0.46 4.88
CA PHE A 80 -9.41 -0.16 6.20
C PHE A 80 -10.10 -1.53 6.27
N HIS A 81 -11.20 -1.72 5.52
CA HIS A 81 -11.84 -3.04 5.40
C HIS A 81 -10.95 -4.12 4.76
N LEU A 82 -9.83 -3.76 4.13
CA LEU A 82 -8.86 -4.74 3.65
C LEU A 82 -8.09 -5.45 4.78
N LEU A 83 -8.04 -4.83 5.96
CA LEU A 83 -7.39 -5.38 7.16
C LEU A 83 -8.27 -6.40 7.88
N ASP A 84 -9.58 -6.34 7.65
CA ASP A 84 -10.55 -7.26 8.24
C ASP A 84 -10.45 -8.63 7.55
N GLU A 85 -9.92 -9.60 8.29
CA GLU A 85 -10.04 -11.02 7.95
C GLU A 85 -11.48 -11.45 8.23
N LYS A 86 -12.20 -11.86 7.18
CA LYS A 86 -13.33 -12.78 7.32
C LYS A 86 -12.87 -14.18 6.97
#